data_AF-A0A1Z4R2C0-F1
#
_entry.id   AF-A0A1Z4R2C0-F1
#
_cell.length_a   1.000
_cell.length_b   1.000
_cell.length_c   1.000
_cell.angle_alpha   90.00
_cell.angle_beta   90.00
_cell.angle_gamma   90.00
#
_symmetry.space_group_name_H-M   'P 1'
#
loop_
_entity.id
_entity.type
_entity.pdbx_description
1 polymer ?
#
loop_
_entity_poly.entity_id
_entity_poly.type
_entity_poly.pdbx_seq_one_letter_code
_entity_poly.pdbx_strand_id
1 'polypeptide(L)'
;MWFQFWLVCSLKRLCLQFLTASGQSKQCASESVSSSRSGKVSTEITFINQRRQSVKTYWLDYSGKRKFYATIAPGDRVVQQTYVTHPWVVTDTSNNCLGVYYPDGQPRIVEIP
;
A
#
# COMPACT_ATOMS: atom_id res chain seq x y z
N MET A 1 -23.15 54.16 -27.55
CA MET A 1 -22.73 53.04 -28.41
C MET A 1 -21.44 52.43 -27.84
N TRP A 2 -21.53 51.51 -26.87
CA TRP A 2 -20.37 50.86 -26.21
C TRP A 2 -20.71 49.39 -25.82
N PHE A 3 -19.91 48.46 -26.36
CA PHE A 3 -19.49 47.08 -26.00
C PHE A 3 -20.23 46.16 -24.99
N GLN A 4 -20.55 44.94 -25.48
CA GLN A 4 -20.29 43.55 -25.00
C GLN A 4 -20.26 43.23 -23.48
N PHE A 5 -20.83 42.08 -23.06
CA PHE A 5 -20.17 40.95 -22.36
C PHE A 5 -21.13 40.00 -21.58
N TRP A 6 -21.03 38.72 -21.96
CA TRP A 6 -21.08 37.48 -21.17
C TRP A 6 -22.41 36.80 -20.78
N LEU A 7 -22.51 35.56 -21.28
CA LEU A 7 -23.65 34.66 -21.30
C LEU A 7 -23.68 33.79 -20.03
N VAL A 8 -24.89 33.61 -19.52
CA VAL A 8 -25.28 32.85 -18.32
C VAL A 8 -24.86 31.38 -18.43
N CYS A 9 -24.13 30.88 -17.41
CA CYS A 9 -23.79 29.46 -17.28
C CYS A 9 -25.02 28.71 -16.71
N SER A 10 -25.66 27.86 -17.53
CA SER A 10 -26.89 27.12 -17.17
C SER A 10 -26.65 25.60 -17.23
N LEU A 11 -26.98 24.95 -16.12
CA LEU A 11 -27.49 23.58 -15.95
C LEU A 11 -27.12 22.49 -16.98
N LYS A 12 -26.29 21.51 -16.56
CA LYS A 12 -26.63 20.07 -16.41
C LYS A 12 -25.37 19.21 -16.42
N ARG A 13 -25.30 18.30 -15.42
CA ARG A 13 -24.64 16.99 -15.42
C ARG A 13 -23.32 16.87 -16.20
N LEU A 14 -22.22 16.76 -15.47
CA LEU A 14 -21.23 15.68 -15.58
C LEU A 14 -20.11 15.98 -14.56
N CYS A 15 -20.27 15.52 -13.33
CA CYS A 15 -19.11 15.36 -12.45
C CYS A 15 -18.41 14.07 -12.91
N LEU A 16 -17.63 14.17 -14.00
CA LEU A 16 -16.78 13.05 -14.42
C LEU A 16 -15.59 12.98 -13.46
N GLN A 17 -15.67 11.96 -12.60
CA GLN A 17 -14.58 11.04 -12.28
C GLN A 17 -13.30 11.67 -11.71
N PHE A 18 -13.25 11.72 -10.38
CA PHE A 18 -11.99 11.62 -9.65
C PHE A 18 -11.34 10.26 -9.95
N LEU A 19 -10.46 10.21 -10.94
CA LEU A 19 -9.48 9.13 -11.05
C LEU A 19 -8.19 9.58 -10.37
N THR A 20 -8.12 9.49 -9.05
CA THR A 20 -6.85 9.57 -8.31
C THR A 20 -6.35 8.17 -7.97
N ALA A 21 -6.07 7.37 -8.99
CA ALA A 21 -5.27 6.16 -8.83
C ALA A 21 -3.77 6.50 -8.94
N SER A 22 -3.18 7.11 -7.90
CA SER A 22 -1.72 7.39 -7.91
C SER A 22 -1.00 7.22 -6.57
N GLY A 23 -1.64 6.64 -5.54
CA GLY A 23 -0.97 6.31 -4.27
C GLY A 23 -0.01 5.10 -4.33
N GLN A 24 -0.13 4.23 -5.34
CA GLN A 24 0.61 2.97 -5.39
C GLN A 24 2.05 3.10 -5.93
N SER A 25 2.33 4.07 -6.81
CA SER A 25 3.63 4.14 -7.51
C SER A 25 4.79 4.57 -6.60
N LYS A 26 4.58 5.52 -5.68
CA LYS A 26 5.62 5.91 -4.71
C LYS A 26 5.90 4.81 -3.69
N GLN A 27 4.87 4.07 -3.30
CA GLN A 27 4.97 3.06 -2.25
C GLN A 27 5.76 1.81 -2.67
N CYS A 28 5.91 1.58 -3.98
CA CYS A 28 6.70 0.47 -4.53
C CYS A 28 8.12 0.87 -4.93
N ALA A 29 8.37 2.15 -5.20
CA ALA A 29 9.71 2.65 -5.46
C ALA A 29 10.63 2.51 -4.24
N SER A 30 10.08 2.52 -3.02
CA SER A 30 10.85 2.33 -1.79
C SER A 30 11.36 0.90 -1.60
N GLU A 31 10.86 -0.07 -2.37
CA GLU A 31 11.25 -1.47 -2.21
C GLU A 31 12.73 -1.69 -2.55
N SER A 32 13.22 -1.11 -3.65
CA SER A 32 14.59 -1.28 -4.12
C SER A 32 15.65 -0.68 -3.20
N VAL A 33 15.24 0.23 -2.31
CA VAL A 33 16.11 0.89 -1.33
C VAL A 33 15.92 0.37 0.09
N SER A 34 15.01 -0.59 0.28
CA SER A 34 14.67 -1.15 1.59
C SER A 34 15.33 -2.49 1.84
N SER A 35 15.89 -2.66 3.03
CA SER A 35 16.44 -3.93 3.52
C SER A 35 16.30 -3.98 5.03
N SER A 36 16.18 -5.19 5.57
CA SER A 36 16.15 -5.36 7.02
C SER A 36 17.49 -5.01 7.65
N ARG A 37 17.45 -4.57 8.91
CA ARG A 37 18.62 -4.42 9.77
C ARG A 37 18.42 -5.21 11.04
N SER A 38 19.51 -5.64 11.66
CA SER A 38 19.42 -6.29 12.98
C SER A 38 18.83 -5.30 13.98
N GLY A 39 17.68 -5.65 14.55
CA GLY A 39 16.96 -4.86 15.54
C GLY A 39 16.54 -5.75 16.70
N LYS A 40 16.46 -5.17 17.91
CA LYS A 40 16.06 -5.90 19.12
C LYS A 40 14.64 -5.60 19.58
N VAL A 41 13.98 -4.64 18.93
CA VAL A 41 12.62 -4.21 19.27
C VAL A 41 11.65 -5.07 18.48
N SER A 42 11.08 -6.07 19.14
CA SER A 42 10.01 -6.90 18.59
C SER A 42 8.69 -6.13 18.59
N THR A 43 7.89 -6.34 17.56
CA THR A 43 6.58 -5.73 17.36
C THR A 43 5.72 -6.66 16.52
N GLU A 44 4.47 -6.28 16.29
CA GLU A 44 3.52 -7.02 15.48
C GLU A 44 3.01 -6.17 14.32
N ILE A 45 2.85 -6.80 13.15
CA ILE A 45 2.16 -6.19 12.02
C ILE A 45 1.01 -7.11 11.57
N THR A 46 -0.19 -6.56 11.51
CA THR A 46 -1.38 -7.25 11.01
C THR A 46 -1.72 -6.72 9.63
N PHE A 47 -1.76 -7.59 8.63
CA PHE A 47 -2.22 -7.25 7.28
C PHE A 47 -3.66 -7.72 7.11
N ILE A 48 -4.53 -6.82 6.66
CA ILE A 48 -5.94 -7.10 6.36
C ILE A 48 -6.14 -6.88 4.86
N ASN A 49 -6.55 -7.93 4.15
CA ASN A 49 -6.81 -7.83 2.73
C ASN A 49 -8.26 -7.38 2.47
N GLN A 50 -8.46 -6.10 2.16
CA GLN A 50 -9.77 -5.57 1.79
C GLN A 50 -10.04 -5.68 0.29
N ARG A 51 -9.07 -6.19 -0.50
CA ARG A 51 -9.23 -6.42 -1.93
C ARG A 51 -10.16 -7.59 -2.19
N ARG A 52 -10.71 -7.59 -3.40
CA ARG A 52 -11.46 -8.73 -3.97
C ARG A 52 -10.56 -9.86 -4.46
N GLN A 53 -9.25 -9.66 -4.47
CA GLN A 53 -8.25 -10.62 -4.93
C GLN A 53 -7.29 -10.94 -3.79
N SER A 54 -6.70 -12.15 -3.82
CA SER A 54 -5.67 -12.51 -2.85
C SER A 54 -4.41 -11.65 -3.03
N VAL A 55 -3.74 -11.40 -1.92
CA VAL A 55 -2.46 -10.68 -1.88
C VAL A 55 -1.40 -11.56 -1.24
N LYS A 56 -0.13 -11.29 -1.52
CA LYS A 56 1.01 -12.00 -0.95
C LYS A 56 1.83 -11.04 -0.10
N THR A 57 2.26 -11.48 1.07
CA THR A 57 3.14 -10.72 1.97
C THR A 57 4.54 -11.30 1.94
N TYR A 58 5.53 -10.42 1.89
CA TYR A 58 6.95 -10.76 1.89
C TYR A 58 7.68 -9.91 2.92
N TRP A 59 8.60 -10.54 3.63
CA TRP A 59 9.61 -9.83 4.40
C TRP A 59 10.81 -9.51 3.50
N LEU A 60 11.38 -8.31 3.57
CA LEU A 60 12.66 -8.02 2.92
C LEU A 60 13.80 -8.44 3.84
N ASP A 61 14.62 -9.40 3.40
CA ASP A 61 15.76 -9.83 4.19
C ASP A 61 16.87 -8.76 4.29
N TYR A 62 17.97 -9.09 4.97
CA TYR A 62 19.11 -8.19 5.14
C TYR A 62 19.81 -7.81 3.83
N SER A 63 19.56 -8.55 2.73
CA SER A 63 20.03 -8.23 1.39
C SER A 63 18.99 -7.50 0.53
N GLY A 64 17.82 -7.17 1.10
CA GLY A 64 16.70 -6.55 0.38
C GLY A 64 15.93 -7.52 -0.51
N LYS A 65 16.11 -8.84 -0.35
CA LYS A 65 15.38 -9.84 -1.13
C LYS A 65 14.07 -10.21 -0.45
N ARG A 66 13.01 -10.33 -1.25
CA ARG A 66 11.70 -10.80 -0.78
C ARG A 66 11.79 -12.24 -0.26
N LYS A 67 11.32 -12.46 0.95
CA LYS A 67 11.07 -13.77 1.58
C LYS A 67 9.56 -13.92 1.75
N PHE A 68 8.98 -14.85 1.01
CA PHE A 68 7.54 -15.11 1.06
C PHE A 68 7.13 -15.56 2.46
N TYR A 69 6.00 -15.05 2.92
CA TYR A 69 5.47 -15.38 4.23
C TYR A 69 4.07 -15.97 4.16
N ALA A 70 3.12 -15.27 3.53
CA ALA A 70 1.74 -15.71 3.47
C ALA A 70 1.02 -15.18 2.22
N THR A 71 -0.02 -15.90 1.82
CA THR A 71 -1.06 -15.42 0.91
C THR A 71 -2.29 -15.14 1.75
N ILE A 72 -2.89 -13.95 1.60
CA ILE A 72 -4.08 -13.53 2.34
C ILE A 72 -5.25 -13.51 1.35
N ALA A 73 -6.30 -14.29 1.60
CA ALA A 73 -7.49 -14.30 0.77
C ALA A 73 -8.30 -12.99 0.92
N PRO A 74 -9.24 -12.70 0.01
CA PRO A 74 -10.14 -11.55 0.15
C PRO A 74 -10.89 -11.54 1.49
N GLY A 75 -10.83 -10.43 2.22
CA GLY A 75 -11.47 -10.27 3.54
C GLY A 75 -10.72 -10.88 4.72
N ASP A 76 -9.67 -11.66 4.47
CA ASP A 76 -8.88 -12.29 5.52
C ASP A 76 -7.79 -11.37 6.08
N ARG A 77 -7.19 -11.81 7.19
CA ARG A 77 -6.05 -11.15 7.81
C ARG A 77 -4.97 -12.14 8.19
N VAL A 78 -3.72 -11.66 8.22
CA VAL A 78 -2.60 -12.38 8.84
C VAL A 78 -1.93 -11.47 9.86
N VAL A 79 -1.62 -12.05 11.02
CA VAL A 79 -0.89 -11.38 12.09
C VAL A 79 0.54 -11.90 12.07
N GLN A 80 1.51 -10.99 12.09
CA GLN A 80 2.90 -11.35 12.01
C GLN A 80 3.77 -10.68 13.06
N GLN A 81 4.42 -11.52 13.87
CA GLN A 81 5.48 -11.10 14.77
C GLN A 81 6.75 -10.74 13.98
N THR A 82 7.29 -9.56 14.24
CA THR A 82 8.40 -8.98 13.46
C THR A 82 9.24 -8.02 14.31
N TYR A 83 10.12 -7.25 13.68
CA TYR A 83 10.94 -6.22 14.32
C TYR A 83 10.73 -4.87 13.64
N VAL A 84 10.90 -3.78 14.38
CA VAL A 84 10.77 -2.39 13.86
C VAL A 84 11.65 -2.14 12.64
N THR A 85 12.79 -2.84 12.55
CA THR A 85 13.77 -2.71 11.47
C THR A 85 13.46 -3.58 10.24
N HIS A 86 12.33 -4.30 10.21
CA HIS A 86 12.02 -5.28 9.17
C HIS A 86 10.93 -4.76 8.21
N PRO A 87 11.28 -4.23 7.03
CA PRO A 87 10.29 -3.83 6.04
C PRO A 87 9.58 -5.03 5.41
N TRP A 88 8.31 -4.80 5.08
CA TRP A 88 7.40 -5.77 4.46
C TRP A 88 6.91 -5.26 3.12
N VAL A 89 6.79 -6.16 2.15
CA VAL A 89 6.21 -5.88 0.83
C VAL A 89 4.92 -6.66 0.68
N VAL A 90 3.89 -5.98 0.19
CA VAL A 90 2.66 -6.64 -0.26
C VAL A 90 2.63 -6.61 -1.77
N THR A 91 2.27 -7.74 -2.39
CA THR A 91 2.10 -7.85 -3.83
C THR A 91 0.74 -8.44 -4.17
N ASP A 92 0.33 -8.29 -5.42
CA ASP A 92 -0.76 -9.09 -5.99
C ASP A 92 -0.31 -10.54 -6.27
N THR A 93 -1.22 -11.35 -6.82
CA THR A 93 -0.93 -12.74 -7.20
C THR A 93 0.13 -12.86 -8.30
N SER A 94 0.28 -11.84 -9.14
CA SER A 94 1.24 -11.75 -10.24
C SER A 94 2.61 -11.21 -9.82
N ASN A 95 2.81 -10.99 -8.51
CA ASN A 95 4.02 -10.43 -7.88
C ASN A 95 4.27 -8.94 -8.18
N ASN A 96 3.26 -8.21 -8.66
CA ASN A 96 3.34 -6.75 -8.77
C ASN A 96 3.23 -6.15 -7.37
N CYS A 97 4.17 -5.26 -7.03
CA CYS A 97 4.13 -4.57 -5.75
C CYS A 97 2.85 -3.72 -5.62
N LEU A 98 2.20 -3.83 -4.46
CA LEU A 98 1.08 -2.99 -4.03
C LEU A 98 1.54 -1.95 -3.00
N GLY A 99 2.58 -2.26 -2.22
CA GLY A 99 3.24 -1.30 -1.34
C GLY A 99 4.28 -1.91 -0.41
N VAL A 100 5.13 -1.04 0.13
CA VAL A 100 6.10 -1.35 1.20
C VAL A 100 5.62 -0.75 2.52
N TYR A 101 5.68 -1.54 3.58
CA TYR A 101 5.21 -1.21 4.92
C TYR A 101 6.32 -1.41 5.94
N TYR A 102 6.42 -0.50 6.89
CA TYR A 102 7.44 -0.51 7.93
C TYR A 102 6.75 -0.69 9.28
N PRO A 103 7.09 -1.72 10.06
CA PRO A 103 6.62 -1.83 11.43
C PRO A 103 7.12 -0.64 12.25
N ASP A 104 6.36 -0.26 13.27
CA ASP A 104 6.78 0.74 14.26
C ASP A 104 6.93 0.08 15.64
N GLY A 105 7.29 0.87 16.65
CA GLY A 105 7.51 0.35 18.01
C GLY A 105 6.25 -0.19 18.71
N GLN A 106 5.08 -0.15 18.06
CA GLN A 106 3.80 -0.65 18.55
C GLN A 106 3.16 -1.60 17.54
N PRO A 107 2.16 -2.41 17.95
CA PRO A 107 1.39 -3.21 17.02
C PRO A 107 0.72 -2.35 15.96
N ARG A 108 0.91 -2.70 14.68
CA ARG A 108 0.40 -1.95 13.53
C ARG A 108 -0.59 -2.77 12.72
N ILE A 109 -1.71 -2.16 12.32
CA ILE A 109 -2.64 -2.72 11.34
C ILE A 109 -2.43 -2.04 9.99
N VAL A 110 -2.37 -2.85 8.94
CA VAL A 110 -2.25 -2.42 7.54
C VAL A 110 -3.43 -2.97 6.77
N GLU A 111 -4.29 -2.07 6.31
CA GLU A 111 -5.40 -2.39 5.42
C GLU A 111 -4.94 -2.26 3.96
N ILE A 112 -5.19 -3.29 3.16
CA ILE A 112 -4.75 -3.36 1.77
C ILE A 112 -5.98 -3.16 0.86
N PRO A 113 -6.12 -1.99 0.21
CA PRO A 113 -7.29 -1.62 -0.58
C PRO A 113 -7.26 -2.10 -2.03
#